data_AF-A0AAN5CS44-F1
#
_entry.id   AF-A0AAN5CS44-F1
#
_cell.length_a   1.000
_cell.length_b   1.000
_cell.length_c   1.000
_cell.angle_alpha   90.00
_cell.angle_beta   90.00
_cell.angle_gamma   90.00
#
_symmetry.space_group_name_H-M   'P 1'
#
loop_
_entity.id
_entity.type
_entity.pdbx_description
1 polymer ?
#
loop_
_entity_poly.entity_id
_entity_poly.type
_entity_poly.pdbx_seq_one_letter_code
_entity_poly.pdbx_strand_id
1 'polypeptide(L)'
;TFSLNELSMFDVPAIIDKVLELSGNEQLYYIGQSGTILGFTTLADNPSYNAKVRKMFALASVGAAHYAKGPIQILFTLYDMLRPLT
;
A
#
# COMPACT_ATOMS: atom_id res chain seq x y z
N THR A 1 9.08 -14.00 7.80
CA THR A 1 7.94 -13.54 7.00
C THR A 1 7.75 -12.07 7.27
N PHE A 2 7.55 -11.26 6.23
CA PHE A 2 7.37 -9.81 6.33
C PHE A 2 5.88 -9.47 6.22
N SER A 3 5.43 -8.38 6.87
CA SER A 3 4.05 -7.90 6.82
C SER A 3 3.92 -6.70 5.86
N LEU A 4 2.68 -6.28 5.61
CA LEU A 4 2.38 -5.10 4.80
C LEU A 4 3.03 -3.82 5.38
N ASN A 5 3.23 -3.76 6.70
CA ASN A 5 3.83 -2.61 7.35
C ASN A 5 5.32 -2.47 7.03
N GLU A 6 6.09 -3.57 7.02
CA GLU A 6 7.49 -3.50 6.60
C GLU A 6 7.61 -3.09 5.13
N LEU A 7 6.71 -3.60 4.27
CA LEU A 7 6.70 -3.24 2.84
C LEU A 7 6.41 -1.74 2.62
N SER A 8 5.48 -1.15 3.37
CA SER A 8 5.17 0.29 3.23
C SER A 8 6.24 1.20 3.84
N MET A 9 6.94 0.76 4.89
CA MET A 9 7.98 1.55 5.54
C MET A 9 9.33 1.49 4.83
N PHE A 10 9.66 0.36 4.20
CA PHE A 10 10.99 0.13 3.65
C PHE A 10 10.97 -0.07 2.14
N ASP A 11 10.23 -1.06 1.64
CA ASP A 11 10.28 -1.45 0.24
C ASP A 11 9.75 -0.36 -0.69
N VAL A 12 8.56 0.20 -0.41
CA VAL A 12 7.95 1.23 -1.28
C VAL A 12 8.80 2.51 -1.34
N PRO A 13 9.28 3.08 -0.22
CA PRO A 13 10.21 4.21 -0.25
C PRO A 13 11.48 3.94 -1.06
N ALA A 14 12.13 2.79 -0.85
CA ALA A 14 13.36 2.42 -1.55
C ALA A 14 13.13 2.27 -3.07
N ILE A 15 12.00 1.69 -3.47
CA ILE A 15 11.62 1.57 -4.89
C ILE A 15 11.39 2.96 -5.50
N ILE A 16 10.65 3.85 -4.82
CA ILE A 16 10.40 5.21 -5.31
C ILE A 16 11.72 5.93 -5.53
N ASP A 17 12.61 5.92 -4.53
CA ASP A 17 13.89 6.61 -4.64
C ASP A 17 14.75 6.04 -5.76
N LYS A 18 14.79 4.71 -5.90
CA LYS A 18 15.58 4.10 -6.96
C LYS A 18 15.04 4.42 -8.35
N VAL A 19 13.72 4.47 -8.53
CA VAL A 19 13.09 4.85 -9.81
C VAL A 19 13.39 6.31 -10.15
N LEU A 20 13.30 7.22 -9.18
CA LEU A 20 13.63 8.64 -9.40
C LEU A 20 15.12 8.81 -9.72
N GLU A 21 16.01 8.12 -9.00
CA GLU A 21 17.45 8.11 -9.27
C GLU A 21 17.76 7.62 -10.69
N LEU A 22 17.18 6.50 -11.11
CA LEU A 22 17.43 5.91 -12.43
C LEU A 22 16.84 6.74 -13.57
N SER A 23 15.70 7.40 -13.34
CA SER A 23 15.02 8.18 -14.38
C SER A 23 15.45 9.65 -14.44
N GLY A 24 16.08 10.17 -13.39
CA GLY A 24 16.42 11.59 -13.24
C GLY A 24 15.20 12.50 -13.02
N ASN A 25 14.01 11.93 -12.81
CA ASN A 25 12.80 12.70 -12.53
C ASN A 25 12.71 13.08 -11.05
N GLU A 26 12.13 14.23 -10.75
CA GLU A 26 11.82 14.64 -9.37
C GLU A 26 10.55 13.96 -8.82
N GLN A 27 9.67 13.51 -9.71
CA GLN A 27 8.38 12.93 -9.35
C GLN A 27 8.02 11.73 -10.23
N LEU A 28 7.19 10.83 -9.70
CA LEU A 28 6.61 9.71 -10.45
C LEU A 28 5.09 9.61 -10.28
N TYR A 29 4.48 8.77 -11.11
CA TYR A 29 3.09 8.35 -10.97
C TYR A 29 3.02 6.98 -10.33
N TYR A 30 2.29 6.85 -9.22
CA TYR A 30 2.10 5.57 -8.54
C TYR A 30 0.81 4.91 -9.04
N ILE A 31 0.88 3.65 -9.47
CA ILE A 31 -0.30 2.86 -9.87
C ILE A 31 -0.32 1.60 -9.01
N GLY A 32 -1.36 1.43 -8.19
CA GLY A 32 -1.51 0.28 -7.31
C GLY A 32 -2.80 -0.47 -7.58
N GLN A 33 -2.69 -1.75 -7.93
CA GLN A 33 -3.79 -2.73 -7.97
C GLN A 33 -3.51 -3.74 -6.84
N SER A 34 -4.45 -3.90 -5.89
CA SER A 34 -4.33 -4.64 -4.60
C SER A 34 -3.23 -4.19 -3.62
N GLY A 35 -2.08 -3.72 -4.11
CA GLY A 35 -1.01 -3.07 -3.34
C GLY A 35 -1.29 -1.60 -3.01
N THR A 36 -2.50 -1.10 -3.27
CA THR A 36 -2.89 0.29 -3.01
C THR A 36 -2.72 0.69 -1.55
N ILE A 37 -2.93 -0.26 -0.62
CA ILE A 37 -2.73 -0.03 0.82
C ILE A 37 -1.28 0.40 1.10
N LEU A 38 -0.30 -0.19 0.42
CA LEU A 38 1.11 0.14 0.62
C LEU A 38 1.39 1.58 0.22
N GLY A 39 0.90 2.00 -0.96
CA GLY A 39 1.02 3.39 -1.40
C GLY A 39 0.34 4.38 -0.46
N PHE A 40 -0.85 4.06 0.05
CA PHE A 40 -1.54 4.92 1.03
C PHE A 40 -0.77 5.01 2.35
N THR A 41 -0.36 3.88 2.91
CA THR A 41 0.41 3.83 4.17
C THR A 41 1.72 4.58 4.04
N THR A 42 2.48 4.37 2.96
CA THR A 42 3.75 5.09 2.73
C THR A 42 3.55 6.62 2.66
N LEU A 43 2.54 7.09 1.92
CA LEU A 43 2.29 8.53 1.75
C LEU A 43 1.70 9.18 3.01
N ALA A 44 0.93 8.43 3.81
CA ALA A 44 0.38 8.89 5.08
C ALA A 44 1.46 8.95 6.17
N ASP A 45 2.24 7.89 6.33
CA ASP A 45 3.21 7.74 7.42
C ASP A 45 4.55 8.44 7.11
N ASN A 46 4.86 8.69 5.83
CA ASN A 46 6.05 9.39 5.40
C ASN A 46 5.74 10.56 4.45
N PRO A 47 5.30 11.72 4.99
CA PRO A 47 4.86 12.86 4.18
C PRO A 47 5.92 13.42 3.23
N SER A 48 7.21 13.14 3.45
CA SER A 48 8.28 13.56 2.54
C SER A 48 8.16 12.97 1.13
N TYR A 49 7.50 11.81 0.99
CA TYR A 49 7.25 11.17 -0.31
C TYR A 49 6.06 11.77 -1.07
N ASN A 50 5.25 12.62 -0.44
CA ASN A 50 4.16 13.32 -1.12
C ASN A 50 4.69 14.29 -2.20
N ALA A 51 5.88 14.86 -2.00
CA ALA A 51 6.55 15.67 -3.01
C ALA A 51 7.09 14.85 -4.19
N LYS A 52 7.34 13.55 -3.98
CA LYS A 52 7.91 12.61 -4.96
C LYS A 52 6.85 11.87 -5.78
N VAL A 53 5.60 11.86 -5.34
CA VAL A 53 4.49 11.20 -6.04
C VAL A 53 3.53 12.26 -6.59
N ARG A 54 3.54 12.43 -7.90
CA ARG A 54 2.71 13.45 -8.58
C ARG A 54 1.22 13.16 -8.46
N LYS A 55 0.83 11.90 -8.73
CA LYS A 55 -0.51 11.37 -8.51
C LYS A 55 -0.45 9.87 -8.24
N MET A 56 -1.37 9.40 -7.42
CA MET A 56 -1.58 7.98 -7.14
C MET A 56 -2.88 7.51 -7.78
N PHE A 57 -2.81 6.44 -8.56
CA PHE A 57 -3.95 5.76 -9.16
C PHE A 57 -4.20 4.46 -8.41
N ALA A 58 -5.36 4.41 -7.74
CA ALA A 58 -5.80 3.33 -6.89
C ALA A 58 -6.84 2.48 -7.63
N LEU A 59 -6.44 1.31 -8.15
CA LEU A 59 -7.33 0.42 -8.91
C LEU A 59 -7.84 -0.72 -8.03
N ALA A 60 -9.17 -0.88 -7.94
CA ALA A 60 -9.83 -1.86 -7.08
C ALA A 60 -9.32 -1.82 -5.62
N SER A 61 -9.19 -0.61 -5.08
CA SER A 61 -8.60 -0.38 -3.76
C SER A 61 -9.43 -0.97 -2.62
N VAL A 62 -8.75 -1.67 -1.72
CA VAL A 62 -9.28 -2.06 -0.41
C VAL A 62 -8.70 -1.10 0.62
N GLY A 63 -9.47 -0.09 1.03
CA GLY A 63 -9.10 0.81 2.15
C GLY A 63 -9.57 0.28 3.51
N ALA A 64 -10.76 -0.32 3.54
CA ALA A 64 -11.29 -1.05 4.68
C ALA A 64 -12.06 -2.26 4.17
N ALA A 65 -11.78 -3.44 4.74
CA ALA A 65 -12.45 -4.68 4.38
C ALA A 65 -13.83 -4.86 5.03
N HIS A 66 -14.20 -3.98 5.98
CA HIS A 66 -15.36 -4.17 6.86
C HIS A 66 -16.70 -4.31 6.13
N TYR A 67 -16.86 -3.67 4.97
CA TYR A 67 -18.08 -3.71 4.17
C TYR A 67 -17.95 -4.58 2.90
N ALA A 68 -16.90 -5.38 2.79
CA ALA A 68 -16.72 -6.30 1.67
C ALA A 68 -17.90 -7.29 1.61
N LYS A 69 -18.42 -7.55 0.42
CA LYS A 69 -19.51 -8.51 0.18
C LYS A 69 -19.02 -9.68 -0.68
N GLY A 70 -19.66 -10.84 -0.54
CA GLY A 70 -19.37 -12.02 -1.33
C GLY A 70 -18.22 -12.87 -0.78
N PRO A 71 -17.57 -13.71 -1.60
CA PRO A 71 -16.58 -14.70 -1.13
C PRO A 71 -15.41 -14.10 -0.34
N ILE A 72 -15.01 -12.86 -0.66
CA ILE A 72 -13.96 -12.11 0.05
C ILE A 72 -14.35 -11.83 1.51
N GLN A 73 -15.64 -11.62 1.79
CA GLN A 73 -16.13 -11.42 3.15
C GLN A 73 -15.91 -12.65 4.01
N ILE A 74 -16.19 -13.84 3.46
CA ILE A 74 -15.99 -15.13 4.16
C ILE A 74 -14.50 -15.32 4.50
N LEU A 75 -13.62 -14.97 3.56
CA LEU A 75 -12.18 -15.03 3.79
C LEU A 75 -11.73 -14.08 4.92
N PHE A 76 -12.24 -12.85 4.95
CA PHE A 76 -11.95 -11.91 6.03
C PHE A 76 -12.50 -12.36 7.38
N THR A 77 -13.74 -12.85 7.43
CA THR A 77 -14.32 -13.39 8.66
C THR A 77 -13.52 -14.58 9.18
N LEU A 78 -13.09 -15.49 8.28
CA LEU A 78 -12.26 -16.62 8.67
C LEU A 78 -10.88 -16.17 9.18
N TYR A 79 -10.28 -15.18 8.53
CA TYR A 79 -9.02 -14.57 8.99
C TYR A 79 -9.16 -13.96 10.39
N ASP A 80 -10.23 -13.21 10.65
CA ASP A 80 -10.50 -12.62 11.96
C ASP A 80 -10.75 -13.68 13.04
N MET A 81 -11.40 -14.79 12.69
CA MET A 81 -11.60 -15.93 13.60
C MET A 81 -10.31 -16.70 13.92
N LEU A 82 -9.40 -16.81 12.95
CA LEU A 82 -8.14 -17.55 13.09
C LEU A 82 -7.00 -16.68 13.63
N ARG A 83 -7.18 -15.36 13.68
CA ARG A 83 -6.23 -14.43 14.30
C ARG A 83 -6.04 -14.80 15.77
N PRO A 84 -4.79 -14.99 16.24
CA PRO A 84 -4.53 -15.23 17.65
C PRO A 84 -5.00 -14.04 18.50
N LEU A 85 -5.67 -14.34 19.62
CA LEU A 85 -6.07 -13.36 20.64
C LEU A 85 -4.80 -12.87 21.36
N THR A 86 -4.17 -11.86 20.81
CA THR A 86 -3.16 -11.04 21.49
C THR A 86 -3.62 -9.60 21.47
#